data_AF-A0A543F6I6-F1
#
_entry.id   AF-A0A543F6I6-F1
#
_cell.length_a   1.000
_cell.length_b   1.000
_cell.length_c   1.000
_cell.angle_alpha   90.00
_cell.angle_beta   90.00
_cell.angle_gamma   90.00
#
_symmetry.space_group_name_H-M   'P 1'
#
loop_
_entity.id
_entity.type
_entity.pdbx_description
1 polymer ?
#
loop_
_entity_poly.entity_id
_entity_poly.type
_entity_poly.pdbx_seq_one_letter_code
_entity_poly.pdbx_strand_id
1 'polypeptide(L)'
;MRERVTYGRAPRESGMRWFSLLLLVWLAIGMIAAGQRQYFTSGPINCAGFGTIALTAVSGPLNYLGLNPRVSNCVMPRPSE
;
A
#
# COMPACT_ATOMS: atom_id res chain seq x y z
N MET A 1 41.05 -18.43 20.90
CA MET A 1 40.48 -17.95 19.63
C MET A 1 39.53 -19.01 19.10
N ARG A 2 38.21 -18.84 19.27
CA ARG A 2 37.18 -19.67 18.62
C ARG A 2 36.01 -18.76 18.29
N GLU A 3 35.96 -18.31 17.05
CA GLU A 3 34.86 -17.51 16.52
C GLU A 3 33.65 -18.43 16.32
N ARG A 4 32.54 -18.15 17.03
CA ARG A 4 31.27 -18.79 16.72
C ARG A 4 30.72 -18.11 15.47
N VAL A 5 30.83 -18.78 14.33
CA VAL A 5 30.09 -18.40 13.13
C VAL A 5 28.60 -18.66 13.39
N THR A 6 27.87 -17.62 13.78
CA THR A 6 26.41 -17.63 13.82
C THR A 6 25.88 -17.63 12.39
N TYR A 7 25.60 -18.81 11.84
CA TYR A 7 24.77 -18.92 10.66
C TYR A 7 23.37 -18.39 11.00
N GLY A 8 23.05 -17.21 10.47
CA GLY A 8 21.70 -16.65 10.53
C GLY A 8 20.71 -17.68 9.97
N ARG A 9 19.75 -18.07 10.79
CA ARG A 9 18.69 -19.00 10.42
C ARG A 9 17.95 -18.44 9.22
N ALA A 10 18.14 -19.04 8.04
CA ALA A 10 17.33 -18.72 6.86
C ALA A 10 15.84 -18.84 7.24
N PRO A 11 15.02 -17.81 6.96
CA PRO A 11 13.59 -17.87 7.24
C PRO A 11 12.98 -19.04 6.48
N ARG A 12 12.07 -19.78 7.14
CA ARG A 12 11.47 -21.00 6.59
C ARG A 12 10.76 -20.67 5.28
N GLU A 13 11.26 -21.23 4.19
CA GLU A 13 10.87 -20.96 2.80
C GLU A 13 9.34 -21.03 2.58
N SER A 14 8.63 -21.89 3.31
CA SER A 14 7.18 -22.04 3.24
C SER A 14 6.41 -20.78 3.70
N GLY A 15 6.86 -20.08 4.74
CA GLY A 15 6.17 -18.89 5.25
C GLY A 15 6.30 -17.69 4.33
N MET A 16 7.46 -17.54 3.69
CA MET A 16 7.74 -16.45 2.75
C MET A 16 6.88 -16.54 1.49
N ARG A 17 6.65 -17.75 0.97
CA ARG A 17 5.79 -17.99 -0.21
C ARG A 17 4.35 -17.56 0.03
N TRP A 18 3.76 -17.96 1.16
CA TRP A 18 2.39 -17.58 1.51
C TRP A 18 2.22 -16.09 1.75
N PHE A 19 3.17 -15.46 2.45
CA PHE A 19 3.15 -14.02 2.66
C PHE A 19 3.29 -13.25 1.34
N SER A 20 4.17 -13.69 0.44
CA SER A 20 4.34 -13.09 -0.89
C SER A 20 3.08 -13.23 -1.75
N LEU A 21 2.43 -14.40 -1.74
CA LEU A 21 1.16 -14.61 -2.44
C LEU A 21 0.05 -13.70 -1.89
N LEU A 22 -0.05 -13.57 -0.57
CA LEU A 22 -1.01 -12.68 0.08
C LEU A 22 -0.77 -11.22 -0.31
N LEU A 23 0.48 -10.76 -0.33
CA LEU A 23 0.86 -9.42 -0.78
C LEU A 23 0.53 -9.20 -2.27
N LEU A 24 0.77 -10.18 -3.13
CA LEU A 24 0.46 -10.08 -4.55
C LEU A 24 -1.03 -9.96 -4.80
N VAL A 25 -1.85 -10.78 -4.12
CA VAL A 25 -3.31 -10.72 -4.21
C VAL A 25 -3.82 -9.37 -3.70
N TRP A 26 -3.27 -8.89 -2.57
CA TRP A 26 -3.56 -7.55 -2.06
C TRP A 26 -3.26 -6.49 -3.13
N LEU A 27 -2.03 -6.41 -3.64
CA LEU A 27 -1.64 -5.40 -4.62
C LEU A 27 -2.48 -5.47 -5.89
N ALA A 28 -2.81 -6.68 -6.37
CA ALA A 28 -3.67 -6.86 -7.55
C ALA A 28 -5.05 -6.25 -7.33
N ILE A 29 -5.69 -6.51 -6.20
CA ILE A 29 -7.01 -5.94 -5.86
C ILE A 29 -6.93 -4.40 -5.78
N GLY A 30 -5.87 -3.87 -5.15
CA GLY A 30 -5.62 -2.43 -5.06
C GLY A 30 -5.46 -1.75 -6.42
N MET A 31 -4.71 -2.39 -7.33
CA MET A 31 -4.51 -1.90 -8.71
C MET A 31 -5.81 -1.94 -9.52
N ILE A 32 -6.62 -2.99 -9.38
CA ILE A 32 -7.92 -3.08 -10.03
C ILE A 32 -8.84 -1.94 -9.55
N ALA A 33 -8.87 -1.66 -8.24
CA ALA A 33 -9.66 -0.57 -7.68
C ALA A 33 -9.21 0.82 -8.18
N ALA A 34 -7.91 1.05 -8.29
CA ALA A 34 -7.36 2.27 -8.86
C ALA A 34 -7.74 2.45 -10.34
N GLY A 35 -7.77 1.34 -11.10
CA GLY A 35 -8.23 1.34 -12.49
C GLY A 35 -9.70 1.65 -12.64
N GLN A 36 -10.55 1.08 -11.79
CA GLN A 36 -12.00 1.38 -11.75
C GLN A 36 -12.28 2.86 -11.43
N ARG A 37 -11.40 3.53 -10.67
CA ARG A 37 -11.47 4.97 -10.37
C ARG A 37 -10.90 5.85 -11.50
N GLN A 38 -10.50 5.25 -12.63
CA GLN A 38 -9.80 5.92 -13.74
C GLN A 38 -8.53 6.66 -13.32
N TYR A 39 -7.89 6.28 -12.19
CA TYR A 39 -6.66 6.96 -11.72
C TYR A 39 -5.46 6.75 -12.65
N PHE A 40 -5.47 5.70 -13.48
CA PHE A 40 -4.42 5.48 -14.48
C PHE A 40 -4.58 6.34 -15.75
N THR A 41 -5.74 6.97 -15.94
CA THR A 41 -6.06 7.77 -17.14
C THR A 41 -6.32 9.23 -16.81
N SER A 42 -6.50 9.57 -15.53
CA SER A 42 -6.94 10.90 -15.10
C SER A 42 -5.79 11.67 -14.46
N GLY A 43 -5.15 12.54 -15.23
CA GLY A 43 -4.27 13.60 -14.74
C GLY A 43 -2.76 13.39 -15.00
N PRO A 44 -1.95 14.47 -14.91
CA PRO A 44 -0.50 14.40 -15.08
C PRO A 44 0.12 13.47 -14.04
N ILE A 45 1.13 12.69 -14.44
CA ILE A 45 1.89 11.80 -13.55
C ILE A 45 2.65 12.68 -12.54
N ASN A 46 2.01 12.99 -11.44
CA ASN A 46 2.52 13.87 -10.38
C ASN A 46 2.50 13.14 -9.03
N CYS A 47 3.23 13.69 -8.04
CA CYS A 47 3.31 13.09 -6.69
C CYS A 47 1.93 12.87 -6.05
N ALA A 48 0.93 13.71 -6.37
CA ALA A 48 -0.42 13.57 -5.85
C ALA A 48 -1.17 12.38 -6.46
N GLY A 49 -1.03 12.14 -7.76
CA GLY A 49 -1.58 10.97 -8.44
C GLY A 49 -0.94 9.67 -7.97
N PHE A 50 0.40 9.64 -7.87
CA PHE A 50 1.11 8.49 -7.31
C PHE A 50 0.72 8.22 -5.85
N GLY A 51 0.63 9.29 -5.04
CA GLY A 51 0.16 9.21 -3.66
C GLY A 51 -1.24 8.62 -3.55
N THR A 52 -2.16 9.01 -4.44
CA THR A 52 -3.53 8.50 -4.47
C THR A 52 -3.59 7.02 -4.82
N ILE A 53 -2.80 6.56 -5.78
CA ILE A 53 -2.72 5.14 -6.16
C ILE A 53 -2.12 4.31 -5.03
N ALA A 54 -1.01 4.77 -4.45
CA ALA A 54 -0.37 4.12 -3.30
C ALA A 54 -1.32 4.03 -2.10
N LEU A 55 -2.02 5.12 -1.79
CA LEU A 55 -3.00 5.17 -0.70
C LEU A 55 -4.19 4.25 -1.00
N THR A 56 -4.66 4.16 -2.25
CA THR A 56 -5.75 3.25 -2.65
C THR A 56 -5.33 1.79 -2.51
N ALA A 57 -4.11 1.45 -2.93
CA ALA A 57 -3.56 0.11 -2.78
C ALA A 57 -3.48 -0.29 -1.31
N VAL A 58 -3.01 0.60 -0.42
CA VAL A 58 -2.89 0.31 1.01
C VAL A 58 -4.23 0.34 1.75
N SER A 59 -5.06 1.35 1.49
CA SER A 59 -6.35 1.56 2.16
C SER A 59 -7.38 0.49 1.80
N GLY A 60 -7.25 -0.19 0.66
CA GLY A 60 -8.13 -1.27 0.23
C GLY A 60 -8.29 -2.34 1.32
N PRO A 61 -7.25 -3.11 1.66
CA PRO A 61 -7.36 -4.09 2.73
C PRO A 61 -7.25 -3.51 4.14
N LEU A 62 -6.67 -2.33 4.36
CA LEU A 62 -6.78 -1.70 5.67
C LEU A 62 -8.24 -1.40 6.03
N ASN A 63 -9.10 -1.03 5.07
CA ASN A 63 -10.54 -0.90 5.30
C ASN A 63 -11.22 -2.25 5.58
N TYR A 64 -10.79 -3.35 4.95
CA TYR A 64 -11.25 -4.70 5.31
C TYR A 64 -10.82 -5.11 6.74
N LEU A 65 -9.70 -4.56 7.22
CA LEU A 65 -9.26 -4.68 8.61
C LEU A 65 -9.96 -3.68 9.55
N GLY A 66 -10.92 -2.88 9.06
CA GLY A 66 -11.68 -1.92 9.87
C GLY A 66 -10.95 -0.60 10.16
N LEU A 67 -9.78 -0.38 9.57
CA LEU A 67 -9.02 0.86 9.71
C LEU A 67 -9.57 1.89 8.72
N ASN A 68 -10.39 2.81 9.23
CA ASN A 68 -11.01 3.89 8.47
C ASN A 68 -10.31 5.22 8.78
N PRO A 69 -9.22 5.60 8.08
CA PRO A 69 -8.47 6.82 8.36
C PRO A 69 -9.31 8.04 7.98
N ARG A 70 -9.93 8.67 8.97
CA ARG A 70 -10.58 9.98 8.84
C ARG A 70 -9.53 11.07 9.01
N VAL A 71 -9.44 11.99 8.06
CA VAL A 71 -8.65 13.21 8.25
C VAL A 71 -9.44 14.10 9.21
N SER A 72 -9.01 14.17 10.47
CA SER A 72 -9.73 14.90 11.52
C SER A 72 -9.54 16.41 11.45
N ASN A 73 -8.51 16.90 10.76
CA ASN A 73 -8.18 18.32 10.66
C ASN A 73 -7.91 18.71 9.19
N CYS A 74 -8.96 18.80 8.38
CA CYS A 74 -8.90 19.49 7.10
C CYS A 74 -9.28 20.97 7.28
N VAL A 75 -8.28 21.85 7.43
CA VAL A 75 -8.48 23.29 7.24
C VAL A 75 -8.47 23.54 5.73
N MET A 76 -9.65 23.51 5.12
CA MET A 76 -9.79 23.77 3.70
C MET A 76 -9.66 25.28 3.46
N PRO A 77 -8.63 25.76 2.73
CA PRO A 77 -8.50 27.17 2.44
C PRO A 77 -9.73 27.64 1.65
N ARG A 78 -10.34 28.74 2.08
CA ARG A 78 -11.43 29.39 1.34
C ARG A 78 -10.89 29.79 -0.04
N PRO A 79 -11.55 29.44 -1.15
CA PRO A 79 -11.18 29.98 -2.45
C PRO A 79 -11.31 31.51 -2.38
N SER A 80 -10.21 32.20 -2.60
CA SER A 80 -10.22 33.62 -2.94
C SER A 80 -10.56 33.71 -4.42
N GLU A 81 -11.64 34.43 -4.74
CA GLU A 81 -11.98 34.78 -6.11
C GLU A 81 -10.90 35.65 -6.77
#